data_AF-A0A0D2ZYU0-F1
#
_entry.id   AF-A0A0D2ZYU0-F1
#
_cell.length_a   1.000
_cell.length_b   1.000
_cell.length_c   1.000
_cell.angle_alpha   90.00
_cell.angle_beta   90.00
_cell.angle_gamma   90.00
#
_symmetry.space_group_name_H-M   'P 1'
#
loop_
_entity.id
_entity.type
_entity.pdbx_description
1 polymer ?
#
loop_
_entity_poly.entity_id
_entity_poly.type
_entity_poly.pdbx_seq_one_letter_code
_entity_poly.pdbx_strand_id
1 'polypeptide(L)'
;MDGFTFLFRIPNAATRRRVIKQRLWQIEGQTMFVADWEPGVTPDKPELTSAPIWLELRDVPLQFFNKEALEHIAGLVGLPRLLHPSTANKSDLEVAKVLTLIDPRKPLPEAVNAQFQSGEVRRIRVSSPWMP
;
A
#
# COMPACT_ATOMS: atom_id res chain seq x y z
N MET A 1 2.44 -22.93 19.30
CA MET A 1 2.19 -21.89 18.28
C MET A 1 1.01 -21.10 18.77
N ASP A 2 1.21 -19.83 19.11
CA ASP A 2 0.11 -18.94 19.45
C ASP A 2 -0.85 -18.82 18.25
N GLY A 3 -2.15 -18.70 18.53
CA GLY A 3 -3.27 -18.95 17.62
C GLY A 3 -3.44 -18.05 16.38
N PHE A 4 -2.38 -17.38 15.92
CA PHE A 4 -2.40 -16.48 14.77
C PHE A 4 -1.27 -16.73 13.75
N THR A 5 -0.57 -17.87 13.86
CA THR A 5 0.48 -18.26 12.90
C THR A 5 0.07 -19.48 12.09
N PHE A 6 0.24 -19.41 10.78
CA PHE A 6 -0.12 -20.46 9.84
C PHE A 6 1.09 -20.78 8.94
N LEU A 7 1.27 -22.07 8.64
CA LEU A 7 2.33 -22.53 7.73
C LEU A 7 1.72 -23.03 6.43
N PHE A 8 2.19 -22.50 5.30
CA PHE A 8 1.75 -22.89 3.96
C PHE A 8 2.92 -23.53 3.20
N ARG A 9 2.69 -24.70 2.60
CA ARG A 9 3.66 -25.31 1.69
C ARG A 9 3.34 -24.91 0.26
N ILE A 10 4.26 -24.17 -0.37
CA ILE A 10 4.18 -23.81 -1.80
C ILE A 10 5.30 -24.55 -2.56
N PRO A 11 4.98 -25.65 -3.27
CA PRO A 11 5.99 -26.47 -3.96
C PRO A 11 6.73 -25.71 -5.06
N ASN A 12 6.00 -24.88 -5.82
CA ASN A 12 6.58 -24.11 -6.91
C ASN A 12 7.39 -22.92 -6.37
N ALA A 13 8.69 -22.89 -6.68
CA ALA A 13 9.59 -21.86 -6.19
C ALA A 13 9.27 -20.45 -6.74
N ALA A 14 8.81 -20.34 -7.98
CA ALA A 14 8.43 -19.05 -8.56
C ALA A 14 7.18 -18.46 -7.88
N THR A 15 6.17 -19.30 -7.64
CA THR A 15 4.98 -18.92 -6.88
C THR A 15 5.34 -18.52 -5.45
N ARG A 16 6.19 -19.30 -4.77
CA ARG A 16 6.64 -18.99 -3.41
C ARG A 16 7.32 -17.62 -3.33
N ARG A 17 8.25 -17.33 -4.24
CA ARG A 17 8.90 -16.01 -4.36
C ARG A 17 7.89 -14.88 -4.57
N ARG A 18 6.88 -15.09 -5.42
CA ARG A 18 5.83 -14.07 -5.67
C ARG A 18 5.02 -13.79 -4.40
N VAL A 19 4.63 -14.84 -3.68
CA VAL A 19 3.85 -14.74 -2.45
C VAL A 19 4.61 -13.99 -1.35
N ILE A 20 5.88 -14.34 -1.13
CA ILE A 20 6.75 -13.67 -0.14
C ILE A 20 7.00 -12.22 -0.52
N LYS A 21 7.22 -11.92 -1.81
CA LYS A 21 7.47 -10.55 -2.29
C LYS A 21 6.32 -9.59 -1.96
N GLN A 22 5.08 -10.07 -1.94
CA GLN A 22 3.91 -9.26 -1.61
C GLN A 22 3.87 -8.84 -0.14
N ARG A 23 4.40 -9.67 0.77
CA ARG A 23 4.47 -9.52 2.24
C ARG A 23 3.13 -9.39 2.97
N LEU A 24 2.23 -8.53 2.50
CA LEU A 24 0.91 -8.29 3.10
C LEU A 24 -0.20 -8.97 2.28
N TRP A 25 -1.02 -9.74 2.95
CA TRP A 25 -2.15 -10.45 2.36
C TRP A 25 -3.44 -10.09 3.10
N GLN A 26 -4.54 -9.98 2.35
CA GLN A 26 -5.88 -9.93 2.90
C GLN A 26 -6.53 -11.28 2.65
N ILE A 27 -6.96 -11.96 3.72
CA ILE A 27 -7.67 -13.24 3.65
C ILE A 27 -8.93 -13.09 4.51
N GLU A 28 -10.11 -13.14 3.91
CA GLU A 28 -11.40 -13.00 4.61
C GLU A 28 -11.46 -11.76 5.53
N GLY A 29 -10.95 -10.62 5.04
CA GLY A 29 -10.90 -9.36 5.80
C GLY A 29 -9.85 -9.31 6.91
N GLN A 30 -9.02 -10.34 7.06
CA GLN A 30 -7.89 -10.38 7.98
C GLN A 30 -6.58 -10.05 7.26
N THR A 31 -5.82 -9.14 7.85
CA THR A 31 -4.50 -8.78 7.36
C THR A 31 -3.46 -9.78 7.87
N MET A 32 -2.78 -10.47 6.95
CA MET A 32 -1.74 -11.44 7.26
C MET A 32 -0.37 -10.99 6.75
N PHE A 33 0.66 -11.26 7.56
CA PHE A 33 2.06 -11.08 7.19
C PHE A 33 2.64 -12.40 6.74
N VAL A 34 3.32 -12.38 5.59
CA VAL A 34 3.91 -13.57 4.97
C VAL A 34 5.43 -13.41 4.91
N ALA A 35 6.14 -14.40 5.45
CA ALA A 35 7.59 -14.50 5.47
C ALA A 35 8.04 -15.92 5.17
N ASP A 36 9.33 -16.09 4.86
CA ASP A 36 9.95 -17.41 4.75
C ASP A 36 9.93 -18.13 6.12
N TRP A 37 9.90 -19.47 6.06
CA TRP A 37 9.96 -20.33 7.25
C TRP A 37 11.00 -21.42 7.06
N GLU A 38 11.81 -21.65 8.10
CA GLU A 38 12.84 -22.68 8.15
C GLU A 38 12.69 -23.53 9.43
N PRO A 39 12.91 -24.85 9.36
CA PRO A 39 12.87 -25.72 10.55
C PRO A 39 13.88 -25.29 11.61
N GLY A 40 13.49 -25.32 12.88
CA GLY A 40 14.36 -24.96 14.02
C GLY A 40 14.45 -23.46 14.32
N VAL A 41 13.88 -22.61 13.47
CA VAL A 41 13.71 -21.18 13.73
C VAL A 41 12.39 -20.97 14.45
N THR A 42 12.43 -20.39 15.66
CA THR A 42 11.21 -19.85 16.27
C THR A 42 10.77 -18.68 15.40
N PRO A 43 9.53 -18.67 14.86
CA PRO A 43 9.09 -17.59 14.01
C PRO A 43 9.00 -16.30 14.83
N ASP A 44 10.06 -15.50 14.82
CA ASP A 44 9.99 -14.13 15.31
C ASP A 44 9.12 -13.36 14.34
N LYS A 45 8.10 -12.68 14.88
CA LYS A 45 7.26 -11.79 14.08
C LYS A 45 8.18 -10.71 13.50
N PRO A 46 8.42 -10.71 12.18
CA PRO A 46 9.36 -9.75 11.61
C PRO A 46 8.85 -8.33 11.87
N GLU A 47 9.73 -7.44 12.33
CA GLU A 47 9.39 -6.03 12.47
C GLU A 47 9.12 -5.46 11.08
N LEU A 48 7.84 -5.27 10.75
CA LEU A 48 7.44 -4.73 9.47
C LEU A 48 7.59 -3.21 9.48
N THR A 49 8.83 -2.77 9.29
CA THR A 49 9.17 -1.34 9.18
C THR A 49 8.69 -0.73 7.86
N SER A 50 8.38 -1.56 6.86
CA SER A 50 7.82 -1.12 5.58
C SER A 50 6.98 -2.19 4.89
N ALA A 51 5.82 -1.80 4.33
CA ALA A 51 4.99 -2.63 3.47
C ALA A 51 4.48 -1.88 2.22
N PRO A 52 4.34 -2.58 1.08
CA PRO A 52 3.72 -2.04 -0.12
C PRO A 52 2.20 -2.03 0.01
N ILE A 53 1.59 -0.84 0.02
CA ILE A 53 0.16 -0.64 0.16
C ILE A 53 -0.37 0.16 -1.03
N TRP A 54 -1.51 -0.24 -1.57
CA TRP A 54 -2.25 0.60 -2.51
C TRP A 54 -2.95 1.72 -1.74
N LEU A 55 -2.43 2.93 -1.88
CA LEU A 55 -3.15 4.13 -1.45
C LEU A 55 -4.20 4.47 -2.49
N GLU A 56 -5.40 4.75 -2.02
CA GLU A 56 -6.48 5.30 -2.81
C GLU A 56 -6.63 6.78 -2.47
N LEU A 57 -6.34 7.63 -3.45
CA LEU A 57 -6.43 9.08 -3.37
C LEU A 57 -7.73 9.53 -4.03
N ARG A 58 -8.58 10.21 -3.26
CA ARG A 58 -9.89 10.72 -3.72
C ARG A 58 -9.92 12.24 -3.67
N ASP A 59 -10.79 12.80 -4.50
CA ASP A 59 -10.94 14.25 -4.68
C ASP A 59 -9.65 14.92 -5.19
N VAL A 60 -8.85 14.16 -5.95
CA VAL A 60 -7.66 14.67 -6.63
C VAL A 60 -8.11 15.65 -7.72
N PRO A 61 -7.68 16.92 -7.68
CA PRO A 61 -7.94 17.86 -8.78
C PRO A 61 -7.45 17.29 -10.11
N LEU A 62 -8.25 17.40 -11.17
CA LEU A 62 -7.92 16.81 -12.48
C LEU A 62 -6.55 17.26 -13.03
N GLN A 63 -6.15 18.50 -12.75
CA GLN A 63 -4.83 19.04 -13.08
C GLN A 63 -3.65 18.32 -12.40
N PHE A 64 -3.89 17.65 -11.27
CA PHE A 64 -2.92 16.82 -10.55
C PHE A 64 -3.03 15.34 -10.94
N PHE A 65 -3.91 14.97 -11.89
CA PHE A 65 -4.06 13.59 -12.36
C PHE A 65 -3.00 13.22 -13.41
N ASN A 66 -1.73 13.41 -13.04
CA ASN A 66 -0.56 13.02 -13.80
C ASN A 66 0.43 12.30 -12.87
N LYS A 67 1.38 11.56 -13.46
CA LYS A 67 2.27 10.69 -12.70
C LYS A 67 3.07 11.43 -11.63
N GLU A 68 3.69 12.54 -12.00
CA GLU A 68 4.58 13.30 -11.10
C GLU A 68 3.79 13.86 -9.92
N ALA A 69 2.63 14.46 -10.16
CA ALA A 69 1.78 15.00 -9.12
C ALA A 69 1.23 13.90 -8.18
N LEU A 70 0.79 12.76 -8.74
CA LEU A 70 0.28 11.64 -7.93
C LEU A 70 1.39 10.98 -7.09
N GLU A 71 2.59 10.84 -7.63
CA GLU A 71 3.76 10.37 -6.89
C GLU A 71 4.13 11.37 -5.79
N HIS A 72 4.07 12.68 -6.06
CA HIS A 72 4.33 13.70 -5.04
C HIS A 72 3.30 13.66 -3.90
N ILE A 73 2.00 13.56 -4.22
CA ILE A 73 0.92 13.45 -3.24
C ILE A 73 1.10 12.18 -2.38
N ALA A 74 1.33 11.03 -3.01
CA ALA A 74 1.58 9.78 -2.30
C ALA A 74 2.89 9.84 -1.47
N GLY A 75 3.86 10.62 -1.92
CA GLY A 75 5.12 10.96 -1.25
C GLY A 75 4.95 11.55 0.14
N LEU A 76 3.84 12.24 0.38
CA LEU A 76 3.49 12.80 1.70
C LEU A 76 3.13 11.70 2.72
N VAL A 77 2.76 10.51 2.25
CA VAL A 77 2.34 9.37 3.08
C VAL A 77 3.47 8.33 3.19
N GLY A 78 4.24 8.12 2.12
CA GLY A 78 5.35 7.18 2.11
C GLY A 78 6.15 7.23 0.81
N LEU A 79 6.79 6.13 0.43
CA LEU A 79 7.61 6.08 -0.79
C LEU A 79 6.83 5.48 -1.96
N PRO A 80 6.34 6.29 -2.93
CA PRO A 80 5.61 5.81 -4.09
C PRO A 80 6.50 4.92 -4.97
N ARG A 81 5.90 3.90 -5.57
CA ARG A 81 6.58 2.91 -6.42
C ARG A 81 5.95 2.75 -7.79
N LEU A 82 4.61 2.71 -7.85
CA LEU A 82 3.90 2.38 -9.09
C LEU A 82 2.47 2.93 -9.08
N LEU A 83 2.02 3.44 -10.22
CA LEU A 83 0.60 3.74 -10.43
C LEU A 83 -0.17 2.48 -10.81
N HIS A 84 -1.39 2.33 -10.31
CA HIS A 84 -2.29 1.28 -10.78
C HIS A 84 -2.62 1.50 -12.26
N PRO A 85 -2.82 0.45 -13.07
CA PRO A 85 -3.16 0.60 -14.49
C PRO A 85 -4.35 1.52 -14.75
N SER A 86 -5.39 1.47 -13.91
CA SER A 86 -6.56 2.37 -14.06
C SER A 86 -6.19 3.85 -13.92
N THR A 87 -5.26 4.16 -13.03
CA THR A 87 -4.77 5.52 -12.79
C THR A 87 -3.77 5.95 -13.85
N ALA A 88 -2.83 5.08 -14.22
CA ALA A 88 -1.86 5.36 -15.29
C ALA A 88 -2.55 5.63 -16.63
N ASN A 89 -3.58 4.84 -16.95
CA ASN A 89 -4.36 4.96 -18.17
C ASN A 89 -5.51 5.97 -18.07
N LYS A 90 -5.69 6.61 -16.90
CA LYS A 90 -6.78 7.57 -16.62
C LYS A 90 -8.18 7.02 -16.92
N SER A 91 -8.39 5.72 -16.75
CA SER A 91 -9.69 5.07 -16.95
C SER A 91 -10.63 5.24 -15.74
N ASP A 92 -10.09 5.65 -14.60
CA ASP A 92 -10.82 6.02 -13.39
C ASP A 92 -10.19 7.31 -12.86
N LEU A 93 -10.98 8.39 -12.85
CA LEU A 93 -10.58 9.71 -12.37
C LEU A 93 -11.15 10.04 -10.99
N GLU A 94 -12.02 9.19 -10.44
CA GLU A 94 -12.57 9.35 -9.10
C GLU A 94 -11.58 8.87 -8.03
N VAL A 95 -10.83 7.82 -8.36
CA VAL A 95 -9.85 7.20 -7.45
C VAL A 95 -8.50 7.00 -8.13
N ALA A 96 -7.50 7.77 -7.71
CA ALA A 96 -6.11 7.52 -8.10
C ALA A 96 -5.49 6.50 -7.14
N LYS A 97 -4.92 5.43 -7.68
CA LYS A 97 -4.30 4.35 -6.91
C LYS A 97 -2.79 4.34 -7.11
N VAL A 98 -2.05 4.46 -6.01
CA VAL A 98 -0.58 4.51 -6.00
C VAL A 98 -0.03 3.48 -5.01
N LEU A 99 0.77 2.55 -5.51
CA LEU A 99 1.48 1.59 -4.67
C LEU A 99 2.59 2.34 -3.96
N THR A 100 2.50 2.39 -2.64
CA THR A 100 3.37 3.19 -1.79
C THR A 100 3.94 2.31 -0.68
N LEU A 101 5.25 2.35 -0.49
CA LEU A 101 5.88 1.74 0.67
C LEU A 101 5.66 2.65 1.87
N ILE A 102 4.91 2.17 2.86
CA ILE A 102 4.61 2.92 4.09
C ILE A 102 5.10 2.15 5.31
N ASP A 103 5.23 2.83 6.45
CA ASP A 103 5.36 2.19 7.76
C ASP A 103 3.96 1.83 8.28
N PRO A 104 3.57 0.53 8.28
CA PRO A 104 2.21 0.11 8.64
C PRO A 104 1.90 0.28 10.14
N ARG A 105 2.89 0.66 10.95
CA ARG A 105 2.70 0.96 12.37
C ARG A 105 2.17 2.37 12.59
N LYS A 106 2.21 3.22 11.56
CA LYS A 106 1.69 4.58 11.59
C LYS A 106 0.30 4.57 10.94
N PRO A 107 -0.71 5.23 11.55
CA PRO A 107 -2.01 5.36 10.92
C PRO A 107 -1.86 6.13 9.60
N LEU A 108 -2.67 5.76 8.61
CA LEU A 108 -2.77 6.57 7.40
C LEU A 108 -3.38 7.92 7.77
N PRO A 109 -2.86 9.04 7.22
CA PRO A 109 -3.55 10.31 7.33
C PRO A 109 -4.91 10.18 6.62
N GLU A 110 -5.96 10.76 7.18
CA GLU A 110 -7.29 10.78 6.54
C GLU A 110 -7.26 11.54 5.20
N ALA A 111 -6.37 12.54 5.10
CA ALA A 111 -6.18 13.33 3.90
C ALA A 111 -4.82 14.02 3.89
N VAL A 112 -4.42 14.47 2.70
CA VAL A 112 -3.30 15.38 2.47
C VAL A 112 -3.79 16.64 1.77
N ASN A 113 -3.09 17.76 1.98
CA ASN A 113 -3.49 19.04 1.42
C ASN A 113 -2.60 19.39 0.22
N ALA A 114 -3.23 19.73 -0.91
CA ALA A 114 -2.57 20.29 -2.07
C ALA A 114 -2.92 21.78 -2.17
N GLN A 115 -1.90 22.64 -2.14
CA GLN A 115 -2.07 24.09 -2.27
C GLN A 115 -1.76 24.55 -3.69
N PHE A 116 -2.63 25.38 -4.23
CA PHE A 116 -2.52 25.98 -5.54
C PHE A 116 -1.77 27.31 -5.44
N GLN A 117 -1.24 27.80 -6.55
CA GLN A 117 -0.61 29.13 -6.61
C GLN A 117 -1.60 30.26 -6.24
N SER A 118 -2.90 30.04 -6.46
CA SER A 118 -3.96 30.95 -6.02
C SER A 118 -4.13 31.04 -4.50
N GLY A 119 -3.45 30.19 -3.73
CA GLY A 119 -3.63 30.03 -2.29
C GLY A 119 -4.76 29.06 -1.91
N GLU A 120 -5.56 28.61 -2.87
CA GLU A 120 -6.61 27.61 -2.65
C GLU A 120 -5.99 26.28 -2.18
N VAL A 121 -6.60 25.67 -1.16
CA VAL A 121 -6.18 24.38 -0.63
C VAL A 121 -7.25 23.33 -0.94
N ARG A 122 -6.84 22.23 -1.56
CA ARG A 122 -7.67 21.05 -1.79
C ARG A 122 -7.26 19.93 -0.86
N ARG A 123 -8.22 19.39 -0.12
CA ARG A 123 -8.06 18.23 0.75
C ARG A 123 -8.27 16.97 -0.08
N ILE A 124 -7.20 16.23 -0.32
CA ILE A 124 -7.20 14.96 -1.05
C ILE A 124 -7.30 13.85 -0.02
N ARG A 125 -8.41 13.12 -0.02
CA ARG A 125 -8.61 12.02 0.93
C ARG A 125 -7.69 10.86 0.61
N VAL A 126 -7.16 10.24 1.66
CA VAL A 126 -6.27 9.08 1.58
C VAL A 126 -6.93 7.92 2.32
N SER A 127 -7.02 6.78 1.65
CA SER A 127 -7.48 5.54 2.26
C SER A 127 -6.71 4.35 1.70
N SER A 128 -6.85 3.19 2.33
CA SER A 128 -6.46 1.93 1.72
C SER A 128 -7.41 0.82 2.16
N PRO A 129 -7.89 -0.05 1.25
CA PRO A 129 -8.73 -1.18 1.64
C PRO A 129 -7.99 -2.22 2.49
N TRP A 130 -6.66 -2.12 2.62
CA TRP A 130 -5.81 -3.09 3.32
C TRP A 130 -5.27 -2.58 4.64
N MET A 131 -5.61 -1.36 5.01
CA MET A 131 -5.25 -0.75 6.28
C MET A 131 -6.55 -0.37 7.00
N PRO A 132 -6.61 -0.54 8.33
CA PRO A 132 -7.73 -0.06 9.14
C PRO A 132 -7.86 1.47 9.11
#